data_AF-A0A941AYP6-F1
#
_entry.id   AF-A0A941AYP6-F1
#
_cell.length_a   1.000
_cell.length_b   1.000
_cell.length_c   1.000
_cell.angle_alpha   90.00
_cell.angle_beta   90.00
_cell.angle_gamma   90.00
#
_symmetry.space_group_name_H-M   'P 1'
#
loop_
_entity.id
_entity.type
_entity.pdbx_description
1 polymer ?
#
loop_
_entity_poly.entity_id
_entity_poly.type
_entity_poly.pdbx_seq_one_letter_code
_entity_poly.pdbx_strand_id
1 'polypeptide(L)' 'MEKNINVLTIGQKSVKEIQSLTSRLQYGDSTTLGEAIGCTPDTAKKRFNRGNVDAYNALDRIISARENVVKDLKENN' A
#
# COMPACT_ATOMS: atom_id res chain seq x y z
N MET A 1 -0.92 16.06 23.03
CA MET A 1 -0.73 14.59 22.97
C MET A 1 0.68 14.35 22.49
N GLU A 2 1.57 13.96 23.39
CA GLU A 2 2.95 13.63 23.05
C GLU A 2 2.96 12.37 22.17
N LYS A 3 3.63 12.46 21.02
CA LYS A 3 3.88 11.28 20.18
C LYS A 3 4.80 10.37 20.98
N ASN A 4 4.29 9.24 21.45
CA ASN A 4 5.10 8.19 22.06
C ASN A 4 6.00 7.62 20.96
N ILE A 5 7.22 8.15 20.83
CA ILE A 5 8.20 7.68 19.85
C ILE A 5 8.82 6.41 20.43
N ASN A 6 8.21 5.27 20.12
CA ASN A 6 8.81 3.97 20.37
C ASN A 6 9.83 3.69 19.23
N VAL A 7 11.05 3.24 19.57
CA VAL A 7 12.07 2.78 18.60
C VAL A 7 11.49 1.77 17.60
N LEU A 8 10.51 0.96 18.03
CA LEU A 8 9.82 -0.03 17.20
C LEU A 8 8.89 0.56 16.13
N THR A 9 8.57 1.85 16.22
CA THR A 9 7.64 2.56 15.31
C THR A 9 8.33 3.58 14.42
N ILE A 10 9.65 3.75 14.55
CA ILE A 10 10.41 4.70 13.72
C ILE A 10 10.28 4.31 12.25
N GLY A 11 9.77 5.24 11.44
CA GLY A 11 9.55 5.05 10.02
C GLY A 11 8.18 4.48 9.66
N GLN A 12 7.39 3.93 10.59
CA GLN A 12 6.08 3.39 10.24
C GLN A 12 5.13 4.46 9.67
N LYS A 13 4.35 4.04 8.68
CA LYS A 13 3.31 4.87 8.07
C LYS A 13 2.16 5.09 9.05
N SER A 14 1.68 6.32 9.11
CA SER A 14 0.59 6.70 9.99
C SER A 14 -0.72 6.03 9.57
N VAL A 15 -1.65 5.89 10.52
CA VAL A 15 -3.00 5.37 10.24
C VAL A 15 -3.68 6.16 9.12
N LYS A 16 -3.49 7.49 9.08
CA LYS A 16 -4.04 8.35 8.03
C LYS A 16 -3.47 8.02 6.66
N GLU A 17 -2.17 7.77 6.55
CA GLU A 17 -1.54 7.33 5.30
C GLU A 17 -2.07 5.97 4.86
N ILE A 18 -2.20 5.00 5.78
CA ILE A 18 -2.76 3.68 5.48
C ILE A 18 -4.20 3.78 4.97
N GLN A 19 -5.04 4.58 5.65
CA GLN A 19 -6.42 4.80 5.25
C GLN A 19 -6.51 5.44 3.85
N SER A 20 -5.63 6.39 3.54
CA SER A 20 -5.60 7.06 2.23
C SER A 20 -5.29 6.10 1.07
N LEU A 21 -4.46 5.08 1.27
CA LEU A 21 -4.23 4.05 0.25
C LEU A 21 -5.32 2.99 0.24
N THR A 22 -5.85 2.66 1.42
CA THR A 22 -6.90 1.64 1.56
C THR A 22 -8.16 2.02 0.78
N SER A 23 -8.53 3.30 0.72
CA SER A 23 -9.68 3.77 -0.06
C SER A 23 -9.50 3.63 -1.58
N ARG A 24 -8.27 3.47 -2.07
CA ARG A 24 -7.92 3.31 -3.49
C ARG A 24 -7.73 1.85 -3.91
N LEU A 25 -7.72 0.92 -2.95
CA LEU A 25 -7.50 -0.51 -3.19
C LEU A 25 -8.59 -1.10 -4.09
N GLN A 26 -8.17 -1.95 -5.01
CA GLN A 26 -9.04 -2.77 -5.85
C GLN A 26 -8.72 -4.26 -5.69
N TYR A 27 -9.59 -5.09 -6.26
CA TYR A 27 -9.35 -6.53 -6.33
C TYR A 27 -8.03 -6.81 -7.06
N GLY A 28 -7.24 -7.75 -6.53
CA GLY A 28 -5.93 -8.12 -7.08
C GLY A 28 -4.75 -7.31 -6.55
N ASP A 29 -4.94 -6.06 -6.08
CA ASP A 29 -3.81 -5.21 -5.63
C ASP A 29 -2.99 -5.86 -4.49
N SER A 30 -3.65 -6.53 -3.55
CA SER A 30 -2.98 -7.28 -2.46
C SER A 30 -2.26 -8.53 -2.95
N THR A 31 -2.73 -9.14 -4.04
CA THR A 31 -2.06 -10.29 -4.67
C THR A 31 -0.77 -9.84 -5.32
N THR A 32 -0.84 -8.79 -6.15
CA THR A 32 0.32 -8.16 -6.78
C THR A 32 1.33 -7.66 -5.73
N LEU A 33 0.85 -7.10 -4.61
CA LEU A 33 1.72 -6.70 -3.51
C LEU A 33 2.48 -7.89 -2.93
N GLY A 34 1.81 -9.02 -2.70
CA GLY A 34 2.43 -10.25 -2.21
C GLY A 34 3.56 -10.73 -3.12
N GLU A 35 3.30 -10.78 -4.43
CA GLU A 35 4.30 -11.13 -5.43
C GLU A 35 5.48 -10.13 -5.42
N ALA A 36 5.19 -8.83 -5.38
CA ALA A 36 6.20 -7.77 -5.42
C ALA A 36 7.16 -7.79 -4.22
N ILE A 37 6.69 -8.17 -3.02
CA ILE A 37 7.50 -8.19 -1.80
C ILE A 37 7.87 -9.60 -1.33
N GLY A 38 7.62 -10.62 -2.16
CA GLY A 38 8.05 -12.01 -1.92
C GLY A 38 7.33 -12.70 -0.76
N CYS A 39 6.04 -12.46 -0.56
CA CYS A 39 5.25 -13.15 0.46
C CYS A 39 3.80 -13.43 0.03
N THR A 40 3.03 -14.14 0.85
CA THR A 40 1.61 -14.38 0.55
C THR A 40 0.81 -13.07 0.56
N PRO A 41 -0.30 -12.98 -0.21
CA PRO A 41 -1.15 -11.78 -0.23
C PRO A 41 -1.65 -11.36 1.15
N ASP A 42 -2.02 -12.33 1.99
CA ASP A 42 -2.45 -12.08 3.38
C ASP A 42 -1.31 -11.51 4.24
N THR A 43 -0.09 -12.04 4.11
CA THR A 43 1.08 -11.50 4.82
C THR A 43 1.38 -10.08 4.38
N ALA A 44 1.31 -9.80 3.07
CA ALA A 44 1.54 -8.49 2.51
C ALA A 44 0.52 -7.46 3.01
N LYS A 45 -0.77 -7.83 3.00
CA LYS A 45 -1.85 -7.01 3.55
C LYS A 45 -1.65 -6.69 5.03
N LYS A 46 -1.24 -7.69 5.83
CA LYS A 46 -0.91 -7.48 7.26
C LYS A 46 0.27 -6.54 7.44
N ARG A 47 1.34 -6.66 6.64
CA ARG A 47 2.50 -5.75 6.68
C ARG A 47 2.09 -4.32 6.37
N PHE A 48 1.33 -4.11 5.29
CA PHE A 48 0.79 -2.80 4.93
C PHE A 48 -0.07 -2.21 6.06
N ASN A 49 -1.03 -2.96 6.59
CA ASN A 49 -1.91 -2.50 7.67
C ASN A 49 -1.17 -2.14 8.96
N ARG A 50 0.01 -2.74 9.19
CA ARG A 50 0.90 -2.42 10.33
C ARG A 50 1.79 -1.20 10.10
N GLY A 51 1.64 -0.51 8.96
CA GLY A 51 2.45 0.66 8.65
C GLY A 51 3.85 0.34 8.13
N ASN A 52 4.11 -0.88 7.66
CA ASN A 52 5.42 -1.21 7.09
C ASN A 52 5.69 -0.35 5.83
N VAL A 53 6.82 0.34 5.82
CA VAL A 53 7.19 1.33 4.79
C VAL A 53 7.32 0.69 3.41
N ASP A 54 7.98 -0.46 3.33
CA ASP A 54 8.23 -1.13 2.06
C ASP A 54 6.92 -1.62 1.43
N ALA A 55 6.07 -2.25 2.25
CA ALA A 55 4.73 -2.67 1.83
C ALA A 55 3.86 -1.47 1.40
N TYR A 56 3.94 -0.34 2.10
CA TYR A 56 3.25 0.88 1.71
C TYR A 56 3.73 1.43 0.37
N ASN A 57 5.04 1.63 0.22
CA ASN A 57 5.63 2.20 -0.99
C ASN A 57 5.40 1.31 -2.21
N ALA A 58 5.49 -0.01 -2.04
CA ALA A 58 5.18 -0.97 -3.09
C ALA A 58 3.70 -0.90 -3.49
N LEU A 59 2.78 -0.87 -2.52
CA LEU A 59 1.35 -0.81 -2.79
C LEU A 59 0.95 0.51 -3.46
N ASP A 60 1.51 1.64 -3.03
CA ASP A 60 1.25 2.95 -3.65
C ASP A 60 1.63 2.95 -5.14
N ARG A 61 2.79 2.38 -5.47
CA ARG A 61 3.24 2.24 -6.85
C ARG A 61 2.32 1.34 -7.67
N ILE A 62 1.89 0.21 -7.11
CA ILE A 62 0.96 -0.72 -7.78
C ILE A 62 -0.36 -0.02 -8.10
N ILE A 63 -0.97 0.62 -7.09
CA ILE A 63 -2.25 1.32 -7.25
C ILE A 63 -2.11 2.45 -8.27
N SER A 64 -1.07 3.27 -8.16
CA SER A 64 -0.85 4.41 -9.06
C SER A 64 -0.60 3.95 -10.50
N ALA A 65 0.16 2.88 -10.70
CA ALA A 65 0.37 2.30 -12.02
C ALA A 65 -0.94 1.78 -12.63
N ARG A 66 -1.76 1.07 -11.84
CA ARG A 66 -3.07 0.59 -12.27
C ARG A 66 -3.99 1.75 -12.65
N GLU A 67 -4.08 2.77 -11.82
CA GLU A 67 -4.90 3.96 -12.08
C GLU A 67 -4.49 4.67 -13.37
N ASN A 68 -3.18 4.84 -13.59
CA ASN A 68 -2.66 5.44 -14.82
C ASN A 68 -3.02 4.60 -16.05
N VAL A 69 -2.79 3.28 -16.02
CA VAL A 69 -3.15 2.39 -17.14
C VAL A 69 -4.65 2.43 -17.43
N VAL A 70 -5.50 2.41 -16.41
CA VAL A 70 -6.96 2.49 -16.59
C VAL A 70 -7.38 3.84 -17.18
N LYS A 71 -6.75 4.93 -16.75
CA LYS A 71 -7.01 6.27 -17.28
C LYS A 71 -6.60 6.34 -18.76
N ASP A 72 -5.38 5.90 -19.08
CA ASP A 72 -4.85 5.89 -20.45
C ASP A 72 -5.75 5.07 -21.38
N LEU A 73 -6.27 3.93 -20.91
CA LEU A 73 -7.23 3.11 -21.67
C LEU A 73 -8.60 3.78 -21.84
N LYS A 74 -9.02 4.67 -20.95
CA LYS A 74 -10.31 5.39 -21.08
C LYS A 74 -10.21 6.62 -21.98
N GLU A 75 -9.05 7.24 -22.06
CA GLU A 75 -8.83 8.44 -22.87
C GLU A 75 -8.41 8.11 -24.32
N ASN A 76 -7.86 6.91 -24.55
CA ASN A 76 -7.42 6.45 -25.88
C ASN A 76 -8.33 5.35 -26.49
N ASN A 77 -9.51 5.12 -25.94
CA ASN A 77 -10.60 4.34 -26.54
C ASN A 77 -11.82 5.23 -26.77
#